data_AF-A0A9D6LCR4-F1
#
_entry.id   AF-A0A9D6LCR4-F1
#
_cell.length_a   1.000
_cell.length_b   1.000
_cell.length_c   1.000
_cell.angle_alpha   90.00
_cell.angle_beta   90.00
_cell.angle_gamma   90.00
#
_symmetry.space_group_name_H-M   'P 1'
#
loop_
_entity.id
_entity.type
_entity.pdbx_description
1 polymer ?
#
loop_
_entity_poly.entity_id
_entity_poly.type
_entity_poly.pdbx_seq_one_letter_code
_entity_poly.pdbx_strand_id
1 'polypeptide(L)'
;MSAWANTRGRHVLREFIVTICAGDPAVLSSVRLQRVVLKTEKYVGELPVFYFLLFKLTLYLLNYALPPLSWKLRPFTWMNLEERQHYLEEWQASSFYYKRTLFKMVQCVCVSHLYSERKLLESIGFGESLAHREQRSFAGSLPMSEAPSGPGGAP
;
A
#
# COMPACT_ATOMS: atom_id res chain seq x y z
N MET A 1 -20.72 -3.05 -9.18
CA MET A 1 -19.75 -3.75 -8.31
C MET A 1 -18.78 -4.51 -9.21
N SER A 2 -17.58 -3.97 -9.43
CA SER A 2 -16.58 -4.62 -10.27
C SER A 2 -16.02 -5.82 -9.51
N ALA A 3 -16.41 -7.04 -9.89
CA ALA A 3 -15.86 -8.32 -9.40
C ALA A 3 -14.42 -8.49 -9.92
N TRP A 4 -13.53 -7.62 -9.45
CA TRP A 4 -12.25 -7.35 -10.09
C TRP A 4 -11.18 -8.41 -9.80
N ALA A 5 -11.28 -9.15 -8.70
CA ALA A 5 -10.29 -10.15 -8.36
C ALA A 5 -10.60 -11.53 -8.94
N ASN A 6 -10.00 -11.82 -10.09
CA ASN A 6 -9.48 -13.16 -10.29
C ASN A 6 -8.58 -13.49 -9.09
N THR A 7 -8.77 -14.66 -8.47
CA THR A 7 -7.96 -15.19 -7.34
C THR A 7 -6.45 -15.01 -7.57
N ARG A 8 -6.02 -15.06 -8.83
CA ARG A 8 -4.65 -14.83 -9.26
C ARG A 8 -4.13 -13.42 -8.96
N GLY A 9 -4.91 -12.35 -9.18
CA GLY A 9 -4.48 -10.98 -8.92
C GLY A 9 -4.21 -10.72 -7.43
N ARG A 10 -5.10 -11.23 -6.57
CA ARG A 10 -4.91 -11.21 -5.11
C ARG A 10 -3.66 -11.97 -4.68
N HIS A 11 -3.39 -13.12 -5.32
CA HIS A 11 -2.20 -13.91 -5.03
C HIS A 11 -0.91 -13.16 -5.40
N VAL A 12 -0.84 -12.56 -6.60
CA VAL A 12 0.31 -11.72 -7.00
C VAL A 12 0.50 -10.55 -6.04
N LEU A 13 -0.58 -9.86 -5.69
CA LEU A 13 -0.54 -8.73 -4.76
C LEU A 13 -0.06 -9.14 -3.36
N ARG A 14 -0.52 -10.29 -2.86
CA ARG A 14 -0.05 -10.87 -1.58
C ARG A 14 1.45 -11.14 -1.64
N GLU A 15 1.92 -11.86 -2.65
CA GLU A 15 3.34 -12.18 -2.79
C GLU A 15 4.19 -10.92 -2.96
N PHE A 16 3.68 -9.89 -3.65
CA PHE A 16 4.34 -8.60 -3.79
C PHE A 16 4.51 -7.88 -2.44
N ILE A 17 3.46 -7.82 -1.62
CA ILE A 17 3.51 -7.21 -0.28
C ILE A 17 4.50 -7.98 0.61
N VAL A 18 4.44 -9.31 0.60
CA VAL A 18 5.38 -10.17 1.36
C VAL A 18 6.83 -9.90 0.94
N THR A 19 7.09 -9.77 -0.37
CA THR A 19 8.43 -9.48 -0.88
C THR A 19 8.92 -8.08 -0.49
N ILE A 20 8.07 -7.05 -0.52
CA ILE A 20 8.45 -5.69 -0.07
C ILE A 20 8.80 -5.68 1.43
N CYS A 21 8.10 -6.48 2.23
CA CYS A 21 8.43 -6.65 3.65
C CYS A 21 9.63 -7.59 3.88
N ALA A 22 10.33 -8.01 2.83
CA ALA A 22 11.45 -8.94 2.88
C ALA A 22 11.15 -10.26 3.61
N GLY A 23 9.88 -10.68 3.65
CA GLY A 23 9.46 -11.84 4.44
C GLY A 23 9.64 -11.71 5.95
N ASP A 24 9.87 -10.51 6.48
CA ASP A 24 10.14 -10.28 7.90
C ASP A 24 8.96 -10.75 8.77
N PRO A 25 9.13 -11.79 9.61
CA PRO A 25 8.05 -12.32 10.43
C PRO A 25 7.53 -11.32 11.46
N ALA A 26 8.34 -10.36 11.91
CA ALA A 26 7.90 -9.32 12.85
C ALA A 26 6.87 -8.39 12.21
N VAL A 27 7.11 -7.99 10.96
CA VAL A 27 6.20 -7.16 10.17
C VAL A 27 4.97 -7.97 9.74
N LEU A 28 5.16 -9.21 9.28
CA LEU A 28 4.08 -10.02 8.74
C LEU A 28 3.12 -10.57 9.82
N SER A 29 3.58 -10.70 11.07
CA SER A 29 2.73 -11.10 12.20
C SER A 29 1.90 -9.93 12.76
N SER A 30 2.39 -8.70 12.68
CA SER A 30 1.67 -7.50 13.14
C SER A 30 0.56 -7.08 12.16
N VAL A 31 0.70 -7.45 10.88
CA VAL A 31 -0.21 -7.09 9.80
C VAL A 31 -1.13 -8.25 9.40
N ARG A 32 -2.44 -7.99 9.32
CA ARG A 32 -3.38 -8.91 8.68
C ARG A 32 -3.26 -8.78 7.16
N LEU A 33 -2.31 -9.49 6.54
CA LEU A 33 -2.05 -9.42 5.09
C LEU A 33 -3.31 -9.49 4.22
N GLN A 34 -4.23 -10.39 4.53
CA GLN A 34 -5.49 -10.54 3.79
C GLN A 34 -6.33 -9.25 3.81
N ARG A 35 -6.36 -8.53 4.94
CA ARG A 35 -7.06 -7.26 5.06
C ARG A 35 -6.40 -6.18 4.20
N VAL A 36 -5.06 -6.11 4.20
CA VAL A 36 -4.31 -5.15 3.37
C VAL A 36 -4.53 -5.41 1.88
N VAL A 37 -4.53 -6.68 1.47
CA VAL A 37 -4.84 -7.10 0.09
C VAL A 37 -6.26 -6.68 -0.30
N LEU A 38 -7.26 -6.96 0.53
CA LEU A 38 -8.66 -6.60 0.26
C LEU A 38 -8.88 -5.07 0.25
N LYS A 39 -8.21 -4.33 1.14
CA LYS A 39 -8.27 -2.87 1.20
C LYS A 39 -7.65 -2.24 -0.05
N THR A 40 -6.49 -2.74 -0.45
CA THR A 40 -5.82 -2.35 -1.70
C THR A 40 -6.70 -2.67 -2.91
N GLU A 41 -7.32 -3.84 -2.95
CA GLU A 41 -8.22 -4.23 -4.04
C GLU A 41 -9.42 -3.29 -4.15
N LYS A 42 -10.07 -2.99 -3.01
CA LYS A 42 -11.19 -2.05 -2.96
C LYS A 42 -10.76 -0.68 -3.46
N TYR A 43 -9.64 -0.16 -2.97
CA TYR A 43 -9.11 1.14 -3.39
C TYR A 43 -8.82 1.19 -4.90
N VAL A 44 -8.16 0.15 -5.44
CA VAL A 44 -7.87 0.10 -6.88
C VAL A 44 -9.15 0.03 -7.71
N GLY A 45 -10.18 -0.66 -7.21
CA GLY A 45 -11.50 -0.69 -7.85
C GLY A 45 -12.23 0.65 -7.90
N GLU A 46 -11.83 1.61 -7.07
CA GLU A 46 -12.37 2.98 -7.01
C GLU A 46 -11.54 3.97 -7.84
N LEU A 47 -10.37 3.57 -8.37
CA LEU A 47 -9.54 4.42 -9.20
C LEU A 47 -10.18 4.70 -10.58
N PRO A 48 -9.87 5.84 -11.22
CA PRO A 48 -10.23 6.08 -12.60
C PRO A 48 -9.75 4.94 -13.51
N VAL A 49 -10.55 4.61 -14.53
CA VAL A 49 -10.36 3.42 -15.39
C VAL A 49 -8.93 3.29 -15.92
N PHE A 50 -8.30 4.41 -16.29
CA PHE A 50 -6.91 4.43 -16.76
C PHE A 50 -5.93 3.89 -15.71
N TYR A 51 -5.96 4.40 -14.47
CA TYR A 51 -5.07 3.95 -13.40
C TYR A 51 -5.37 2.53 -12.96
N PHE A 52 -6.65 2.17 -12.93
CA PHE A 52 -7.08 0.80 -12.70
C PHE A 52 -6.46 -0.18 -13.71
N LEU A 53 -6.52 0.15 -15.02
CA LEU A 53 -5.92 -0.65 -16.07
C LEU A 53 -4.40 -0.70 -15.95
N LEU A 54 -3.73 0.44 -15.68
CA LEU A 54 -2.30 0.48 -15.46
C LEU A 54 -1.86 -0.38 -14.26
N PHE A 55 -2.61 -0.35 -13.16
CA PHE A 55 -2.32 -1.16 -11.99
C PHE A 55 -2.46 -2.66 -12.31
N LYS A 56 -3.54 -3.06 -12.99
CA LYS A 56 -3.71 -4.44 -13.47
C LYS A 56 -2.58 -4.88 -14.37
N LEU A 57 -2.27 -4.05 -15.36
CA LEU A 57 -1.22 -4.31 -16.32
C LEU A 57 0.09 -4.50 -15.59
N THR A 58 0.43 -3.63 -14.62
CA THR A 58 1.65 -3.75 -13.85
C THR A 58 1.72 -5.06 -13.07
N LEU A 59 0.66 -5.46 -12.36
CA LEU A 59 0.63 -6.76 -11.67
C LEU A 59 0.75 -7.95 -12.64
N TYR A 60 0.11 -7.85 -13.82
CA TYR A 60 0.22 -8.86 -14.86
C TYR A 60 1.66 -8.95 -15.40
N LEU A 61 2.30 -7.82 -15.67
CA LEU A 61 3.67 -7.74 -16.16
C LEU A 61 4.69 -8.23 -15.11
N LEU A 62 4.48 -7.93 -13.83
CA LEU A 62 5.27 -8.50 -12.74
C LEU A 62 5.19 -10.03 -12.75
N ASN A 63 3.98 -10.57 -12.96
CA ASN A 63 3.78 -12.01 -12.91
C ASN A 63 4.32 -12.75 -14.14
N TYR A 64 4.09 -12.25 -15.36
CA TYR A 64 4.36 -12.97 -16.60
C TYR A 64 5.57 -12.48 -17.39
N ALA A 65 6.23 -11.41 -16.95
CA ALA A 65 7.25 -10.68 -17.70
C ALA A 65 6.76 -10.14 -19.06
N LEU A 66 7.53 -9.22 -19.64
CA LEU A 66 7.33 -8.67 -20.98
C LEU A 66 8.30 -9.35 -21.94
N PRO A 67 7.88 -10.29 -22.81
CA PRO A 67 8.68 -10.62 -23.99
C PRO A 67 8.69 -9.39 -24.92
N PRO A 68 9.83 -8.93 -25.47
CA PRO A 68 11.22 -9.46 -25.40
C PRO A 68 12.10 -8.85 -24.29
N LEU A 69 11.58 -7.94 -23.46
CA LEU A 69 12.34 -7.19 -22.44
C LEU A 69 12.84 -8.02 -21.26
N SER A 70 12.23 -9.17 -20.98
CA SER A 70 12.65 -10.10 -19.93
C SER A 70 12.17 -11.51 -20.26
N TRP A 71 13.08 -12.40 -20.67
CA TRP A 71 12.80 -13.82 -20.82
C TRP A 71 12.80 -14.51 -19.46
N LYS A 72 11.66 -14.42 -18.77
CA LYS A 72 11.44 -15.11 -17.50
C LYS A 72 10.70 -16.42 -17.76
N LEU A 73 11.27 -17.54 -17.31
CA LEU A 73 10.68 -18.87 -17.45
C LEU A 73 9.56 -19.17 -16.43
N ARG A 74 9.55 -18.48 -15.28
CA ARG A 74 8.65 -18.82 -14.15
C ARG A 74 7.82 -17.62 -13.69
N PRO A 75 6.53 -17.81 -13.37
CA PRO A 75 5.71 -16.73 -12.81
C PRO A 75 6.26 -16.17 -11.49
N PHE A 76 6.04 -14.89 -11.20
CA PHE A 76 6.47 -14.25 -9.94
C PHE A 76 5.95 -14.97 -8.69
N THR A 77 4.70 -15.45 -8.71
CA THR A 77 4.11 -16.18 -7.58
C THR A 77 4.77 -17.53 -7.29
N TRP A 78 5.57 -18.06 -8.23
CA TRP A 78 6.25 -19.35 -8.08
C TRP A 78 7.72 -19.21 -7.70
N MET A 79 8.22 -17.98 -7.65
CA MET A 79 9.58 -17.69 -7.22
C MET A 79 9.70 -17.76 -5.71
N ASN A 80 10.86 -18.20 -5.22
CA ASN A 80 11.17 -18.12 -3.80
C ASN A 80 11.31 -16.65 -3.36
N LEU A 81 11.47 -16.38 -2.07
CA LEU A 81 11.51 -15.00 -1.57
C LEU A 81 12.70 -14.21 -2.12
N GLU A 82 13.89 -14.80 -2.14
CA GLU A 82 15.14 -14.19 -2.60
C GLU A 82 15.08 -13.83 -4.10
N GLU A 83 14.61 -14.77 -4.93
CA GLU A 83 14.37 -14.57 -6.36
C GLU A 83 13.39 -13.42 -6.60
N ARG A 84 12.34 -13.32 -5.78
CA ARG A 84 11.38 -12.22 -5.88
C ARG A 84 12.00 -10.89 -5.50
N GLN A 85 12.81 -10.85 -4.44
CA GLN A 85 13.50 -9.62 -4.02
C GLN A 85 14.43 -9.12 -5.12
N HIS A 86 15.32 -10.00 -5.62
CA HIS A 86 16.22 -9.67 -6.73
C HIS A 86 15.44 -9.20 -7.96
N TYR A 87 14.32 -9.86 -8.28
CA TYR A 87 13.47 -9.45 -9.40
C TYR A 87 12.85 -8.05 -9.21
N LEU A 88 12.39 -7.70 -7.99
CA LEU A 88 11.87 -6.36 -7.72
C LEU A 88 12.98 -5.31 -7.74
N GLU A 89 14.18 -5.65 -7.29
CA GLU A 89 15.36 -4.78 -7.37
C GLU A 89 15.73 -4.45 -8.83
N GLU A 90 15.74 -5.45 -9.73
CA GLU A 90 15.93 -5.23 -11.16
C GLU A 90 14.83 -4.34 -11.78
N TRP A 91 13.59 -4.48 -11.31
CA TRP A 91 12.49 -3.61 -11.74
C TRP A 91 12.69 -2.16 -11.29
N GLN A 92 13.18 -1.97 -10.07
CA GLN A 92 13.48 -0.66 -9.51
C GLN A 92 14.71 -0.01 -10.17
N ALA A 93 15.74 -0.79 -10.45
CA ALA A 93 17.00 -0.36 -11.07
C ALA A 93 16.92 -0.20 -12.60
N SER A 94 15.82 -0.62 -13.23
CA SER A 94 15.67 -0.55 -14.68
C SER A 94 15.83 0.88 -15.22
N SER A 95 16.54 1.00 -16.35
CA SER A 95 16.67 2.26 -17.10
C SER A 95 15.36 2.70 -17.78
N PHE A 96 14.41 1.78 -17.95
CA PHE A 96 13.15 2.07 -18.63
C PHE A 96 12.18 2.82 -17.71
N TYR A 97 12.01 4.13 -17.95
CA TYR A 97 11.24 5.04 -17.10
C TYR A 97 9.82 4.55 -16.81
N TYR A 98 9.11 4.04 -17.82
CA TYR A 98 7.74 3.57 -17.65
C TYR A 98 7.66 2.36 -16.73
N LYS A 99 8.54 1.36 -16.89
CA LYS A 99 8.62 0.18 -16.01
C LYS A 99 8.83 0.60 -14.55
N ARG A 100 9.77 1.52 -14.30
CA ARG A 100 10.07 2.03 -12.96
C ARG A 100 8.90 2.83 -12.38
N THR A 101 8.23 3.65 -13.18
CA THR A 101 7.08 4.45 -12.75
C THR A 101 5.88 3.57 -12.38
N LEU A 102 5.59 2.56 -13.20
CA LEU A 102 4.54 1.58 -12.93
C LEU A 102 4.81 0.80 -11.64
N PHE A 103 6.06 0.35 -11.44
CA PHE A 103 6.48 -0.31 -10.21
C PHE A 103 6.28 0.60 -8.98
N LYS A 104 6.76 1.84 -9.04
CA LYS A 104 6.61 2.81 -7.94
C LYS A 104 5.14 3.09 -7.62
N MET A 105 4.26 3.14 -8.62
CA MET A 105 2.83 3.31 -8.41
C MET A 105 2.26 2.14 -7.60
N VAL A 106 2.52 0.90 -8.00
CA VAL A 106 2.03 -0.29 -7.27
C VAL A 106 2.62 -0.35 -5.87
N GLN A 107 3.92 -0.11 -5.74
CA GLN A 107 4.62 -0.05 -4.45
C GLN A 107 4.00 1.01 -3.54
N CYS A 108 3.79 2.23 -4.03
CA CYS A 108 3.23 3.34 -3.26
C CYS A 108 1.85 3.00 -2.70
N VAL A 109 0.96 2.43 -3.53
CA VAL A 109 -0.38 2.00 -3.08
C VAL A 109 -0.28 0.91 -2.02
N CYS A 110 0.52 -0.14 -2.27
CA CYS A 110 0.65 -1.26 -1.34
C CYS A 110 1.25 -0.81 0.01
N VAL A 111 2.32 -0.02 -0.04
CA VAL A 111 3.02 0.49 1.14
C VAL A 111 2.14 1.46 1.93
N SER A 112 1.38 2.32 1.25
CA SER A 112 0.42 3.23 1.92
C SER A 112 -0.66 2.45 2.68
N HIS A 113 -1.21 1.39 2.07
CA HIS A 113 -2.18 0.54 2.76
C HIS A 113 -1.54 -0.28 3.88
N LEU A 114 -0.31 -0.75 3.71
CA LEU A 114 0.45 -1.44 4.74
C LEU A 114 0.65 -0.54 5.97
N TYR A 115 1.13 0.69 5.78
CA TYR A 115 1.29 1.68 6.86
C TYR A 115 -0.01 2.22 7.42
N SER A 116 -1.16 1.97 6.76
CA SER A 116 -2.46 2.29 7.34
C SER A 116 -2.88 1.33 8.45
N GLU A 117 -2.19 0.20 8.64
CA GLU A 117 -2.44 -0.72 9.74
C GLU A 117 -1.74 -0.21 11.02
N ARG A 118 -2.55 0.23 11.99
CA ARG A 118 -2.08 0.78 13.29
C ARG A 118 -1.07 -0.14 13.99
N LYS A 119 -1.31 -1.44 13.99
CA LYS A 119 -0.44 -2.44 14.64
C LYS A 119 0.98 -2.44 14.07
N LEU A 120 1.10 -2.22 12.76
CA LEU A 120 2.41 -2.12 12.14
C LEU A 120 3.13 -0.88 12.66
N LEU A 121 2.48 0.28 12.63
CA LEU A 121 3.04 1.54 13.12
C LEU A 121 3.46 1.46 14.59
N GLU A 122 2.67 0.80 15.44
CA GLU A 122 3.04 0.52 16.83
C GLU A 122 4.29 -0.35 16.92
N SER A 123 4.39 -1.42 16.12
CA SER A 123 5.56 -2.32 16.12
C SER A 123 6.87 -1.67 15.66
N ILE A 124 6.79 -0.62 14.82
CA ILE A 124 7.97 0.13 14.35
C ILE A 124 8.25 1.38 15.21
N GLY A 125 7.61 1.52 16.38
CA GLY A 125 7.90 2.56 17.37
C GLY A 125 7.11 3.87 17.22
N PHE A 126 6.10 3.94 16.35
CA PHE A 126 5.27 5.15 16.18
C PHE A 126 4.06 5.21 17.12
N GLY A 127 3.96 4.30 18.10
CA GLY A 127 2.82 4.21 19.01
C GLY A 127 2.54 5.52 19.77
N GLU A 128 3.58 6.17 20.30
CA GLU A 128 3.41 7.44 21.03
C GLU A 128 2.91 8.57 20.15
N SER A 129 3.45 8.66 18.92
CA SER A 129 3.02 9.66 17.93
C SER A 129 1.57 9.48 17.52
N LEU A 130 1.08 8.23 17.46
CA LEU A 130 -0.32 7.95 17.18
C LEU A 130 -1.23 8.35 18.34
N ALA A 131 -0.85 8.04 19.58
CA ALA A 131 -1.61 8.43 20.77
C ALA A 131 -1.79 9.96 20.86
N HIS A 132 -0.74 10.73 20.57
CA HIS A 132 -0.81 12.20 20.53
C HIS A 132 -1.77 12.74 19.46
N ARG A 133 -1.85 12.08 18.29
CA ARG A 133 -2.78 12.48 17.21
C ARG A 133 -4.22 12.17 17.57
N GLU A 134 -4.48 11.03 18.21
CA GLU A 134 -5.84 10.67 18.67
C GLU A 134 -6.36 11.64 19.73
N GLN A 135 -5.51 12.04 20.68
CA GLN A 135 -5.85 13.05 21.69
C GLN A 135 -6.20 14.40 21.07
N ARG A 136 -5.45 14.85 20.05
CA ARG A 136 -5.76 16.11 19.32
C ARG A 136 -7.05 16.04 18.52
N SER A 137 -7.30 14.93 17.82
CA SER A 137 -8.55 14.73 17.07
C SER A 137 -9.77 14.76 17.99
N PHE A 138 -9.65 14.24 19.21
CA PHE A 138 -10.71 14.30 20.21
C PHE A 138 -10.91 15.72 20.75
N ALA A 139 -9.83 16.42 21.09
CA ALA A 139 -9.88 17.80 21.61
C ALA A 139 -10.46 18.81 20.59
N GLY A 140 -10.17 18.63 19.30
CA GLY A 140 -10.71 19.48 18.22
C GLY A 140 -12.19 19.24 17.88
N SER A 141 -12.80 18.19 18.43
CA SER A 141 -14.22 17.84 18.21
C SER A 141 -15.15 18.36 19.32
N LEU A 142 -14.61 18.96 20.37
CA LEU A 142 -15.43 19.67 21.35
C LEU A 142 -16.07 20.88 20.65
N PRO A 143 -17.41 21.06 20.77
CA PRO A 143 -18.06 22.22 20.20
C PRO A 143 -17.37 23.47 20.73
N MET A 144 -17.11 24.45 19.86
CA MET A 144 -16.79 25.80 20.27
C MET A 144 -18.01 26.32 21.07
N SER A 145 -18.09 25.93 22.33
CA SER A 145 -19.00 26.49 23.31
C SER A 145 -18.58 27.93 23.46
N GLU A 146 -19.41 28.80 22.85
CA GLU A 146 -19.48 30.25 22.98
C GLU A 146 -18.31 30.90 23.71
N ALA A 147 -17.44 31.53 22.92
CA ALA A 147 -16.50 32.51 23.44
C ALA A 147 -17.28 33.50 24.33
N PRO A 148 -16.86 33.73 25.59
CA PRO A 148 -17.54 34.64 26.48
C PRO A 148 -17.60 36.01 25.81
N SER A 149 -18.82 36.50 25.58
CA SER A 149 -19.11 37.84 25.11
C SER A 149 -18.39 38.83 26.02
N GLY A 150 -17.39 39.52 25.46
CA GLY A 150 -16.57 40.47 26.19
C GLY A 150 -17.43 41.56 26.84
N PRO A 151 -17.01 42.11 27.99
CA PRO A 151 -17.76 43.14 28.70
C PRO A 151 -17.89 44.36 27.80
N GLY A 152 -19.14 44.74 27.51
CA GLY A 152 -19.47 45.96 26.78
C GLY A 152 -18.86 47.17 27.47
N GLY A 153 -17.88 47.79 26.81
CA GLY A 153 -17.38 49.10 27.19
C GLY A 153 -18.41 50.16 26.82
N ALA A 154 -18.95 50.85 27.84
CA ALA A 154 -19.71 52.07 27.68
C ALA A 154 -18.95 53.22 28.37
N PRO A 155 -18.64 54.32 27.67
CA PRO A 155 -18.52 55.65 28.27
C PRO A 155 -19.88 56.37 28.31
#